data_AF-S0FUF2-F1
#
_entry.id   AF-S0FUF2-F1
#
_cell.length_a   1.000
_cell.length_b   1.000
_cell.length_c   1.000
_cell.angle_alpha   90.00
_cell.angle_beta   90.00
_cell.angle_gamma   90.00
#
_symmetry.space_group_name_H-M   'P 1'
#
loop_
_entity.id
_entity.type
_entity.pdbx_description
1 polymer ?
#
loop_
_entity_poly.entity_id
_entity_poly.type
_entity_poly.pdbx_seq_one_letter_code
_entity_poly.pdbx_strand_id
1 'polypeptide(L)'
;MKNKKIPRLLLVLEMLQRTDVEHPLNTTKIINKLMQCGVDAERKAVLRDLKALKAVEYKIIKCDNHNRSNYMGAYLFEKHELKIIADLVADAAFLTVQASTAILQKIWSLCSVSTASLLEEGSFINESNKWLLHMGLKVKILRTEELQMQFVEYVRRRYADYLEQYRL
;
A
#
# COMPACT_ATOMS: atom_id res chain seq x y z
N MET A 1 19.85 -22.03 20.69
CA MET A 1 18.83 -21.15 20.07
C MET A 1 19.31 -20.79 18.67
N LYS A 2 18.62 -21.25 17.60
CA LYS A 2 19.04 -20.99 16.22
C LYS A 2 18.82 -19.50 15.90
N ASN A 3 19.88 -18.69 16.06
CA ASN A 3 19.92 -17.32 15.57
C ASN A 3 19.95 -17.37 14.03
N LYS A 4 18.79 -17.57 13.41
CA LYS A 4 18.66 -17.56 11.94
C LYS A 4 18.96 -16.13 11.50
N LYS A 5 20.22 -15.87 11.14
CA LYS A 5 20.61 -14.66 10.41
C LYS A 5 19.69 -14.54 9.21
N ILE A 6 18.77 -13.58 9.25
CA ILE A 6 17.87 -13.30 8.14
C ILE A 6 18.74 -12.94 6.94
N PRO A 7 18.56 -13.57 5.77
CA PRO A 7 19.35 -13.26 4.59
C PRO A 7 19.23 -11.78 4.23
N ARG A 8 20.35 -11.12 3.92
CA ARG A 8 20.40 -9.69 3.54
C ARG A 8 19.39 -9.34 2.44
N LEU A 9 19.24 -10.21 1.44
CA LEU A 9 18.26 -10.05 0.35
C LEU A 9 16.83 -9.87 0.87
N LEU A 10 16.44 -10.62 1.92
CA LEU A 10 15.11 -10.54 2.50
C LEU A 10 14.91 -9.22 3.26
N LEU A 11 15.93 -8.75 3.98
CA LEU A 11 15.90 -7.45 4.65
C LEU A 11 15.79 -6.30 3.62
N VAL A 12 16.52 -6.38 2.51
CA VAL A 12 16.42 -5.39 1.43
C VAL A 12 15.01 -5.39 0.81
N LEU A 13 14.42 -6.57 0.60
CA LEU A 13 13.04 -6.68 0.12
C LEU A 13 12.05 -6.02 1.08
N GLU A 14 12.11 -6.34 2.37
CA GLU A 14 11.23 -5.77 3.39
C GLU A 14 11.35 -4.23 3.45
N MET A 15 12.57 -3.70 3.33
CA MET A 15 12.80 -2.27 3.28
C MET A 15 12.14 -1.62 2.06
N LEU A 16 12.22 -2.24 0.88
CA LEU A 16 11.63 -1.73 -0.36
C LEU A 16 10.12 -1.86 -0.39
N GLN A 17 9.54 -2.92 0.20
CA GLN A 17 8.08 -3.09 0.30
C GLN A 17 7.40 -1.96 1.08
N ARG A 18 8.16 -1.18 1.86
CA ARG A 18 7.68 -0.02 2.62
C ARG A 18 7.84 1.31 1.87
N THR A 19 8.37 1.30 0.65
CA THR A 19 8.68 2.51 -0.14
C THR A 19 7.66 2.75 -1.24
N ASP A 20 7.47 4.02 -1.58
CA ASP A 20 6.66 4.46 -2.71
C ASP A 20 7.39 5.57 -3.48
N VAL A 21 6.72 6.15 -4.49
CA VAL A 21 7.28 7.19 -5.35
C VAL A 21 7.72 8.43 -4.56
N GLU A 22 7.01 8.78 -3.49
CA GLU A 22 7.32 9.93 -2.62
C GLU A 22 8.40 9.59 -1.59
N HIS A 23 8.50 8.32 -1.19
CA HIS A 23 9.41 7.83 -0.15
C HIS A 23 10.44 6.80 -0.65
N PRO A 24 11.29 7.13 -1.64
CA PRO A 24 12.24 6.18 -2.20
C PRO A 24 13.48 5.99 -1.32
N LEU A 25 14.13 4.83 -1.43
CA LEU A 25 15.37 4.51 -0.73
C LEU A 25 16.57 4.47 -1.68
N ASN A 26 17.60 5.27 -1.37
CA ASN A 26 18.88 5.16 -2.05
C ASN A 26 19.76 4.06 -1.43
N THR A 27 20.78 3.62 -2.17
CA THR A 27 21.65 2.53 -1.73
C THR A 27 22.34 2.81 -0.39
N THR A 28 22.72 4.06 -0.13
CA THR A 28 23.36 4.46 1.14
C THR A 28 22.40 4.31 2.33
N LYS A 29 21.14 4.72 2.19
CA LYS A 29 20.08 4.52 3.21
C LYS A 29 19.84 3.03 3.47
N ILE A 30 19.86 2.19 2.43
CA ILE A 30 19.71 0.74 2.58
C ILE A 30 20.88 0.16 3.39
N ILE A 31 22.13 0.55 3.09
CA ILE A 31 23.32 0.11 3.84
C ILE A 31 23.21 0.51 5.31
N ASN A 32 22.84 1.76 5.59
CA ASN A 32 22.69 2.24 6.97
C ASN A 32 21.61 1.46 7.74
N LYS A 33 20.47 1.15 7.09
CA LYS A 33 19.42 0.32 7.70
C LYS A 33 19.87 -1.12 7.91
N LEU A 34 20.62 -1.70 6.98
CA LEU A 34 21.18 -3.06 7.15
C LEU A 34 22.16 -3.11 8.33
N MET A 35 22.98 -2.07 8.51
CA MET A 35 23.89 -1.95 9.64
C MET A 35 23.14 -1.88 10.98
N GLN A 36 22.00 -1.17 11.04
CA GLN A 36 21.11 -1.17 12.21
C GLN A 36 20.52 -2.55 12.52
N CYS A 37 20.36 -3.40 11.51
CA CYS A 37 19.96 -4.79 11.65
C CYS A 37 21.14 -5.74 11.94
N GLY A 38 22.35 -5.23 12.16
CA GLY A 38 23.56 -6.03 12.41
C GLY A 38 24.15 -6.71 11.17
N VAL A 39 23.80 -6.24 9.97
CA VAL A 39 24.29 -6.76 8.69
C VAL A 39 25.16 -5.73 8.00
N ASP A 40 26.47 -6.00 7.93
CA ASP A 40 27.38 -5.21 7.12
C ASP A 40 27.25 -5.57 5.63
N ALA A 41 27.15 -4.55 4.79
CA ALA A 41 26.89 -4.71 3.36
C ALA A 41 27.57 -3.62 2.54
N GLU A 42 28.42 -4.04 1.62
CA GLU A 42 28.99 -3.15 0.61
C GLU A 42 27.95 -2.71 -0.42
N ARG A 43 28.19 -1.55 -1.04
CA ARG A 43 27.35 -1.00 -2.13
C ARG A 43 27.13 -2.00 -3.27
N LYS A 44 28.16 -2.75 -3.66
CA LYS A 44 28.08 -3.78 -4.72
C LYS A 44 27.15 -4.92 -4.33
N ALA A 45 27.12 -5.33 -3.06
CA ALA A 45 26.22 -6.37 -2.57
C ALA A 45 24.76 -5.92 -2.62
N VAL A 46 24.46 -4.70 -2.16
CA VAL A 46 23.09 -4.15 -2.24
C VAL A 46 22.62 -4.01 -3.69
N LEU A 47 23.49 -3.57 -4.61
CA LEU A 47 23.15 -3.50 -6.04
C LEU A 47 22.90 -4.89 -6.65
N ARG A 48 23.62 -5.93 -6.21
CA ARG A 48 23.35 -7.33 -6.61
C ARG A 48 21.99 -7.78 -6.09
N ASP A 49 21.67 -7.50 -4.84
CA ASP A 49 20.37 -7.85 -4.25
C ASP A 49 19.22 -7.15 -5.00
N LEU A 50 19.35 -5.85 -5.29
CA LEU A 50 18.37 -5.10 -6.10
C LEU A 50 18.16 -5.71 -7.49
N LYS A 51 19.24 -6.16 -8.15
CA LYS A 51 19.15 -6.86 -9.43
C LYS A 51 18.46 -8.21 -9.29
N ALA A 52 18.77 -8.97 -8.25
CA ALA A 52 18.14 -10.25 -7.98
C ALA A 52 16.63 -10.10 -7.76
N LEU A 53 16.20 -9.10 -6.96
CA LEU A 53 14.78 -8.83 -6.74
C LEU A 53 14.05 -8.48 -8.05
N LYS A 54 14.65 -7.66 -8.92
CA LYS A 54 14.09 -7.36 -10.24
C LYS A 54 13.98 -8.59 -11.13
N ALA A 55 14.92 -9.54 -11.03
CA ALA A 55 14.89 -10.78 -11.80
C ALA A 55 13.76 -11.73 -11.37
N VAL A 56 13.28 -11.62 -10.13
CA VAL A 56 12.13 -12.37 -9.60
C VAL A 56 10.85 -11.52 -9.67
N GLU A 57 10.74 -10.67 -10.70
CA GLU A 57 9.55 -9.88 -11.05
C GLU A 57 9.08 -8.84 -10.01
N TYR A 58 9.86 -8.57 -8.96
CA TYR A 58 9.56 -7.41 -8.11
C TYR A 58 9.76 -6.12 -8.91
N LYS A 59 8.68 -5.37 -9.11
CA LYS A 59 8.68 -4.10 -9.84
C LYS A 59 9.37 -3.00 -9.02
N ILE A 60 10.69 -2.99 -9.03
CA ILE A 60 11.50 -1.96 -8.37
C ILE A 60 11.82 -0.86 -9.38
N ILE A 61 11.22 0.31 -9.20
CA ILE A 61 11.43 1.47 -10.05
C ILE A 61 12.60 2.28 -9.52
N LYS A 62 13.42 2.80 -10.43
CA LYS A 62 14.52 3.70 -10.11
C LYS A 62 14.05 5.13 -10.37
N CYS A 63 14.28 6.03 -9.42
CA CYS A 63 14.00 7.45 -9.63
C CYS A 63 15.02 8.04 -10.61
N ASP A 64 14.53 8.89 -11.52
CA ASP A 64 15.37 9.62 -12.48
C ASP A 64 16.17 10.77 -11.84
N ASN A 65 15.78 11.17 -10.63
CA ASN A 65 16.46 12.21 -9.87
C ASN A 65 17.91 11.82 -9.50
N HIS A 66 18.73 12.85 -9.27
CA HIS A 66 20.18 12.77 -8.99
C HIS A 66 20.59 11.74 -7.91
N ASN A 67 19.68 11.37 -7.01
CA ASN A 67 19.96 10.49 -5.86
C ASN A 67 19.91 8.98 -6.17
N ARG A 68 19.59 8.57 -7.41
CA ARG A 68 19.56 7.15 -7.87
C ARG A 68 18.79 6.23 -6.92
N SER A 69 17.72 6.74 -6.33
CA SER A 69 16.88 6.04 -5.36
C SER A 69 16.07 4.94 -6.05
N ASN A 70 15.63 3.93 -5.28
CA ASN A 70 14.74 2.88 -5.74
C ASN A 70 13.51 2.81 -4.83
N TYR A 71 12.37 2.46 -5.41
CA TYR A 71 11.12 2.23 -4.67
C TYR A 71 10.31 1.09 -5.29
N MET A 72 9.32 0.59 -4.55
CA MET A 72 8.40 -0.44 -5.04
C MET A 72 7.31 0.18 -5.91
N GLY A 73 7.24 -0.24 -7.16
CA GLY A 73 6.41 0.38 -8.20
C GLY A 73 5.15 -0.40 -8.59
N ALA A 74 4.88 -1.52 -7.95
CA ALA A 74 3.58 -2.20 -8.03
C ALA A 74 3.19 -2.66 -6.63
N TYR A 75 2.09 -2.10 -6.16
CA TYR A 75 1.22 -2.73 -5.18
C TYR A 75 0.03 -3.31 -5.94
N LEU A 76 -0.59 -4.36 -5.41
CA LEU A 76 -1.75 -5.01 -6.06
C LEU A 76 -2.95 -4.07 -6.18
N PHE A 77 -3.04 -3.07 -5.29
CA PHE A 77 -4.08 -2.06 -5.26
C PHE A 77 -3.45 -0.68 -5.22
N GLU A 78 -4.04 0.26 -5.94
CA GLU A 78 -3.70 1.66 -5.84
C GLU A 78 -4.28 2.29 -4.56
N LYS A 79 -3.70 3.42 -4.13
CA LYS A 79 -4.10 4.14 -2.90
C LYS A 79 -5.61 4.40 -2.82
N HIS A 80 -6.23 4.82 -3.93
CA HIS A 80 -7.66 5.12 -3.99
C HIS A 80 -8.54 3.87 -3.85
N GLU A 81 -8.17 2.74 -4.46
CA GLU A 81 -8.87 1.47 -4.34
C GLU A 81 -8.84 0.96 -2.91
N LEU A 82 -7.67 1.05 -2.25
CA LEU A 82 -7.53 0.67 -0.84
C LEU A 82 -8.40 1.52 0.08
N LYS A 83 -8.55 2.83 -0.20
CA LYS A 83 -9.45 3.70 0.57
C LYS A 83 -10.90 3.28 0.42
N ILE A 84 -11.34 2.96 -0.80
CA ILE A 84 -12.70 2.48 -1.08
C ILE A 84 -12.97 1.19 -0.32
N ILE A 85 -12.05 0.22 -0.40
CA ILE A 85 -12.20 -1.06 0.32
C ILE A 85 -12.23 -0.82 1.83
N ALA A 86 -11.35 0.04 2.35
CA ALA A 86 -11.33 0.38 3.78
C ALA A 86 -12.66 0.99 4.24
N ASP A 87 -13.23 1.93 3.48
CA ASP A 87 -14.51 2.55 3.79
C ASP A 87 -15.66 1.53 3.78
N LEU A 88 -15.69 0.63 2.79
CA LEU A 88 -16.70 -0.43 2.73
C LEU A 88 -16.62 -1.39 3.93
N VAL A 89 -15.40 -1.75 4.37
CA VAL A 89 -15.17 -2.62 5.54
C VAL A 89 -15.56 -1.92 6.84
N ALA A 90 -15.32 -0.61 6.93
CA ALA A 90 -15.74 0.20 8.06
C ALA A 90 -17.27 0.31 8.17
N ASP A 91 -17.95 0.38 7.01
CA ASP A 91 -19.40 0.53 6.89
C ASP A 91 -20.20 -0.77 7.03
N ALA A 92 -19.54 -1.91 6.88
CA ALA A 92 -20.16 -3.22 6.93
C ALA A 92 -20.84 -3.48 8.30
N ALA A 93 -22.14 -3.20 8.35
CA ALA A 93 -22.96 -3.28 9.57
C ALA A 93 -23.02 -4.70 10.18
N PHE A 94 -22.75 -5.73 9.39
CA PHE A 94 -22.70 -7.12 9.85
C PHE A 94 -21.36 -7.51 10.50
N LEU A 95 -20.32 -6.68 10.36
CA LEU A 95 -19.03 -6.92 11.04
C LEU A 95 -19.08 -6.31 12.45
N THR A 96 -18.37 -6.92 13.40
CA THR A 96 -18.08 -6.26 14.68
C THR A 96 -16.97 -5.22 14.51
N VAL A 97 -16.79 -4.29 15.46
CA VAL A 97 -15.63 -3.37 15.42
C VAL A 97 -14.33 -4.15 15.33
N GLN A 98 -14.19 -5.22 16.11
CA GLN A 98 -12.99 -6.07 16.12
C GLN A 98 -12.73 -6.71 14.75
N ALA A 99 -13.78 -7.22 14.09
CA ALA A 99 -13.66 -7.83 12.76
C ALA A 99 -13.28 -6.80 11.68
N SER A 100 -13.92 -5.62 11.67
CA SER A 100 -13.58 -4.54 10.76
C SER A 100 -12.12 -4.09 10.94
N THR A 101 -11.68 -3.87 12.19
CA THR A 101 -10.29 -3.47 12.48
C THR A 101 -9.29 -4.53 12.01
N ALA A 102 -9.57 -5.81 12.24
CA ALA A 102 -8.69 -6.90 11.79
C ALA A 102 -8.58 -6.97 10.25
N ILE A 103 -9.66 -6.68 9.52
CA ILE A 103 -9.64 -6.62 8.05
C ILE A 103 -8.88 -5.39 7.57
N LEU A 104 -9.11 -4.22 8.17
CA LEU A 104 -8.37 -2.99 7.85
C LEU A 104 -6.86 -3.16 8.04
N GLN A 105 -6.43 -3.83 9.13
CA GLN A 105 -5.03 -4.19 9.35
C GLN A 105 -4.42 -5.02 8.22
N LYS A 106 -5.18 -5.98 7.68
CA LYS A 106 -4.74 -6.75 6.52
C LYS A 106 -4.65 -5.88 5.27
N ILE A 107 -5.61 -4.97 5.05
CA ILE A 107 -5.60 -4.04 3.93
C ILE A 107 -4.38 -3.11 3.98
N TRP A 108 -4.04 -2.57 5.15
CA TRP A 108 -2.84 -1.74 5.33
C TRP A 108 -1.55 -2.49 4.98
N SER A 109 -1.49 -3.80 5.21
CA SER A 109 -0.33 -4.63 4.85
C SER A 109 -0.13 -4.81 3.34
N LEU A 110 -1.13 -4.47 2.53
CA LEU A 110 -1.08 -4.58 1.06
C LEU A 110 -0.49 -3.33 0.38
N CYS A 111 -0.05 -2.33 1.15
CA CYS A 111 0.42 -1.04 0.63
C CYS A 111 1.70 -0.53 1.30
N SER A 112 2.21 0.61 0.85
CA SER A 112 3.37 1.26 1.46
C SER A 112 3.04 1.76 2.88
N VAL A 113 4.07 1.93 3.71
CA VAL A 113 3.87 2.41 5.10
C VAL A 113 3.27 3.81 5.13
N SER A 114 3.64 4.69 4.19
CA SER A 114 3.05 6.02 4.11
C SER A 114 1.56 5.95 3.76
N THR A 115 1.18 5.05 2.84
CA THR A 115 -0.21 4.84 2.43
C THR A 115 -1.02 4.26 3.57
N ALA A 116 -0.48 3.27 4.27
CA ALA A 116 -1.10 2.67 5.45
C ALA A 116 -1.39 3.72 6.53
N SER A 117 -0.41 4.56 6.87
CA SER A 117 -0.59 5.63 7.87
C SER A 117 -1.71 6.60 7.50
N LEU A 118 -1.75 7.04 6.24
CA LEU A 118 -2.80 7.94 5.74
C LEU A 118 -4.19 7.30 5.76
N LEU A 119 -4.27 6.00 5.45
CA LEU A 119 -5.52 5.24 5.50
C LEU A 119 -5.98 5.04 6.95
N GLU A 120 -5.06 4.71 7.86
CA GLU A 120 -5.35 4.50 9.28
C GLU A 120 -5.87 5.78 9.96
N GLU A 121 -5.21 6.92 9.74
CA GLU A 121 -5.66 8.23 10.23
C GLU A 121 -7.08 8.59 9.75
N GLY A 122 -7.42 8.21 8.51
CA GLY A 122 -8.72 8.47 7.91
C GLY A 122 -9.82 7.45 8.25
N SER A 123 -9.51 6.37 8.97
CA SER A 123 -10.39 5.20 9.17
C SER A 123 -10.66 4.87 10.64
N PHE A 124 -10.86 5.87 11.48
CA PHE A 124 -11.14 5.67 12.91
C PHE A 124 -12.50 4.98 13.15
N ILE A 125 -12.48 3.77 13.71
CA ILE A 125 -13.67 2.98 14.07
C ILE A 125 -13.71 2.74 15.57
N ASN A 126 -14.84 3.09 16.19
CA ASN A 126 -15.20 2.66 17.54
C ASN A 126 -16.71 2.32 17.58
N GLU A 127 -17.20 1.75 18.68
CA GLU A 127 -18.61 1.33 18.81
C GLU A 127 -19.58 2.49 18.56
N SER A 128 -19.27 3.69 19.05
CA SER A 128 -20.09 4.90 18.90
C SER A 128 -20.10 5.46 17.46
N ASN A 129 -18.98 5.32 16.74
CA ASN A 129 -18.77 5.87 15.40
C ASN A 129 -19.10 4.87 14.32
N LYS A 130 -19.17 3.56 14.60
CA LYS A 130 -19.56 2.56 13.61
C LYS A 130 -21.00 2.76 13.13
N TRP A 131 -21.91 3.11 14.05
CA TRP A 131 -23.28 3.50 13.71
C TRP A 131 -23.34 4.82 12.92
N LEU A 132 -22.48 5.78 13.24
CA LEU A 132 -22.38 7.07 12.54
C LEU A 132 -21.72 6.95 11.16
N LEU A 133 -20.79 6.01 10.96
CA LEU A 133 -20.20 5.67 9.65
C LEU A 133 -21.25 5.02 8.75
N HIS A 134 -21.99 4.04 9.29
CA HIS A 134 -23.18 3.46 8.66
C HIS A 134 -24.20 4.51 8.22
N MET A 135 -24.42 5.54 9.05
CA MET A 135 -25.35 6.62 8.72
C MET A 135 -24.72 7.70 7.83
N GLY A 136 -23.42 7.93 7.91
CA GLY A 136 -22.66 8.93 7.17
C GLY A 136 -22.35 8.52 5.73
N LEU A 137 -22.09 7.24 5.48
CA LEU A 137 -22.10 6.67 4.13
C LEU A 137 -23.52 6.67 3.58
N LYS A 138 -24.54 6.23 4.34
CA LYS A 138 -25.94 6.38 3.89
C LYS A 138 -26.29 7.84 3.58
N VAL A 139 -25.94 8.84 4.38
CA VAL A 139 -26.26 10.26 4.13
C VAL A 139 -25.42 10.85 2.99
N LYS A 140 -24.14 10.47 2.82
CA LYS A 140 -23.33 10.86 1.65
C LYS A 140 -23.75 10.13 0.36
N ILE A 141 -24.27 8.91 0.46
CA ILE A 141 -24.81 8.12 -0.65
C ILE A 141 -26.22 8.62 -1.01
N LEU A 142 -27.03 9.03 -0.03
CA LEU A 142 -28.41 9.50 -0.21
C LEU A 142 -28.54 11.00 -0.50
N ARG A 143 -27.58 11.86 -0.11
CA ARG A 143 -27.62 13.31 -0.43
C ARG A 143 -27.18 13.67 -1.85
N THR A 144 -26.70 12.70 -2.62
CA THR A 144 -26.12 12.98 -3.94
C THR A 144 -26.49 11.90 -4.94
N GLU A 145 -27.72 11.99 -5.45
CA GLU A 145 -28.06 11.38 -6.74
C GLU A 145 -27.13 11.90 -7.86
N GLU A 146 -26.61 13.13 -7.74
CA GLU A 146 -25.63 13.71 -8.68
C GLU A 146 -24.21 13.11 -8.59
N LEU A 147 -23.66 12.89 -7.39
CA LEU A 147 -22.34 12.25 -7.25
C LEU A 147 -22.41 10.74 -7.44
N GLN A 148 -23.55 10.07 -7.20
CA GLN A 148 -23.74 8.67 -7.60
C GLN A 148 -23.61 8.52 -9.10
N MET A 149 -24.28 9.37 -9.90
CA MET A 149 -24.09 9.34 -11.35
C MET A 149 -22.66 9.68 -11.74
N GLN A 150 -22.05 10.76 -11.22
CA GLN A 150 -20.68 11.12 -11.61
C GLN A 150 -19.62 10.09 -11.17
N PHE A 151 -19.76 9.46 -10.00
CA PHE A 151 -18.84 8.45 -9.50
C PHE A 151 -19.04 7.09 -10.18
N VAL A 152 -20.28 6.66 -10.38
CA VAL A 152 -20.59 5.46 -11.18
C VAL A 152 -20.17 5.65 -12.63
N GLU A 153 -20.35 6.84 -13.20
CA GLU A 153 -19.91 7.18 -14.57
C GLU A 153 -18.38 7.29 -14.65
N TYR A 154 -17.72 7.82 -13.62
CA TYR A 154 -16.25 7.88 -13.52
C TYR A 154 -15.64 6.48 -13.44
N VAL A 155 -16.18 5.63 -12.55
CA VAL A 155 -15.75 4.23 -12.43
C VAL A 155 -16.10 3.46 -13.70
N ARG A 156 -17.30 3.61 -14.27
CA ARG A 156 -17.68 2.98 -15.55
C ARG A 156 -16.78 3.38 -16.70
N ARG A 157 -16.50 4.67 -16.89
CA ARG A 157 -15.61 5.15 -17.96
C ARG A 157 -14.21 4.56 -17.80
N ARG A 158 -13.66 4.60 -16.59
CA ARG A 158 -12.30 4.09 -16.34
C ARG A 158 -12.22 2.56 -16.41
N TYR A 159 -13.26 1.83 -16.03
CA TYR A 159 -13.35 0.37 -16.21
C TYR A 159 -13.58 -0.02 -17.68
N ALA A 160 -14.35 0.76 -18.44
CA ALA A 160 -14.55 0.55 -19.88
C ALA A 160 -13.26 0.79 -20.66
N ASP A 161 -12.54 1.87 -20.35
CA ASP A 161 -11.22 2.16 -20.93
C ASP A 161 -10.20 1.06 -20.58
N TYR A 162 -10.24 0.53 -19.34
CA TYR A 162 -9.38 -0.58 -18.90
C TYR A 162 -9.71 -1.89 -19.63
N LEU A 163 -10.99 -2.21 -19.86
CA LEU A 163 -11.42 -3.41 -20.59
C LEU A 163 -11.16 -3.29 -22.11
N GLU A 164 -11.24 -2.09 -22.69
CA GLU A 164 -10.87 -1.87 -24.10
C GLU A 164 -9.35 -1.95 -24.32
N GLN A 165 -8.55 -1.48 -23.37
CA GLN A 165 -7.09 -1.49 -23.44
C GLN A 165 -6.50 -2.91 -23.25
N TYR A 166 -7.25 -3.80 -22.59
CA TYR A 166 -6.90 -5.20 -22.39
C TYR A 166 -8.02 -6.10 -22.96
N ARG A 167 -8.12 -6.17 -24.30
CA ARG A 167 -9.07 -7.09 -24.98
C ARG A 167 -8.97 -8.52 -24.43
N LEU A 168 -10.01 -8.91 -23.68
CA LEU A 168 -10.53 -10.28 -23.59
C LEU A 168 -11.71 -10.39 -24.56
#